data_AF-A0A2Z3GR03-F1
#
_entry.id   AF-A0A2Z3GR03-F1
#
_cell.length_a   1.000
_cell.length_b   1.000
_cell.length_c   1.000
_cell.angle_alpha   90.00
_cell.angle_beta   90.00
_cell.angle_gamma   90.00
#
_symmetry.space_group_name_H-M   'P 1'
#
loop_
_entity.id
_entity.type
_entity.pdbx_description
1 polymer ?
#
loop_
_entity_poly.entity_id
_entity_poly.type
_entity_poly.pdbx_seq_one_letter_code
_entity_poly.pdbx_strand_id
1 'polypeptide(L)'
;MSDPAAEFDGPWKEALEQYFQPFAELLFPEVAREIDWARPVEFLDKELQQLAPNAATGRGTVDKLARVFTAQGREEWVLVHVEVQSQQDADLSQRMYRYNHRLEDKYGKMPVSVAVLGDASRSWCPMEFTAGR
;
A
#
# COMPACT_ATOMS: atom_id res chain seq x y z
N MET A 1 -21.21 -20.78 4.85
CA MET A 1 -21.33 -19.84 3.71
C MET A 1 -19.98 -19.17 3.59
N SER A 2 -19.30 -19.34 2.45
CA SER A 2 -18.01 -18.72 2.19
C SER A 2 -18.19 -17.20 2.11
N ASP A 3 -17.27 -16.47 2.71
CA ASP A 3 -17.35 -15.02 2.84
C ASP A 3 -16.79 -14.36 1.57
N PRO A 4 -17.58 -13.56 0.83
CA PRO A 4 -17.13 -12.95 -0.42
C PRO A 4 -15.95 -11.99 -0.23
N ALA A 5 -15.65 -11.54 1.00
CA ALA A 5 -14.47 -10.70 1.25
C ALA A 5 -13.15 -11.45 1.08
N ALA A 6 -13.09 -12.70 1.53
CA ALA A 6 -11.91 -13.54 1.31
C ALA A 6 -11.72 -13.90 -0.17
N GLU A 7 -12.77 -13.80 -0.99
CA GLU A 7 -12.73 -14.16 -2.41
C GLU A 7 -12.02 -13.10 -3.28
N PHE A 8 -11.95 -11.84 -2.86
CA PHE A 8 -11.37 -10.75 -3.68
C PHE A 8 -9.94 -10.35 -3.28
N ASP A 9 -9.52 -10.58 -2.04
CA ASP A 9 -8.19 -10.17 -1.56
C ASP A 9 -7.04 -10.85 -2.34
N GLY A 10 -7.18 -12.15 -2.63
CA GLY A 10 -6.19 -12.92 -3.41
C GLY A 10 -6.02 -12.39 -4.84
N PRO A 11 -7.10 -12.35 -5.64
CA PRO A 11 -7.04 -11.82 -7.00
C PRO A 11 -6.50 -10.39 -7.09
N TRP A 12 -6.85 -9.51 -6.14
CA TRP A 12 -6.31 -8.15 -6.14
C TRP A 12 -4.81 -8.10 -5.82
N LYS A 13 -4.32 -8.96 -4.91
CA LYS A 13 -2.88 -9.06 -4.62
C LYS A 13 -2.09 -9.55 -5.82
N GLU A 14 -2.60 -10.57 -6.51
CA GLU A 14 -2.02 -11.10 -7.74
C GLU A 14 -2.05 -10.06 -8.86
N ALA A 15 -3.18 -9.35 -9.03
CA ALA A 15 -3.30 -8.28 -10.02
C ALA A 15 -2.32 -7.13 -9.75
N LEU A 16 -2.16 -6.71 -8.49
CA LEU A 16 -1.17 -5.69 -8.14
C LEU A 16 0.26 -6.16 -8.36
N GLU A 17 0.55 -7.45 -8.21
CA GLU A 17 1.85 -8.04 -8.50
C GLU A 17 2.17 -8.01 -10.00
N GLN A 18 1.19 -8.41 -10.82
CA GLN A 18 1.33 -8.54 -12.27
C GLN A 18 1.25 -7.19 -12.98
N TYR A 19 0.44 -6.26 -12.48
CA TYR A 19 0.11 -4.99 -13.12
C TYR A 19 0.57 -3.78 -12.31
N PHE A 20 1.60 -3.92 -11.47
CA PHE A 20 2.09 -2.84 -10.62
C PHE A 20 2.47 -1.58 -11.39
N GLN A 21 3.19 -1.73 -12.51
CA GLN A 21 3.58 -0.59 -13.34
C GLN A 21 2.36 0.13 -13.93
N PRO A 22 1.46 -0.55 -14.68
CA PRO A 22 0.22 0.08 -15.16
C PRO A 22 -0.62 0.71 -14.05
N PHE A 23 -0.70 0.06 -12.89
CA PHE A 23 -1.40 0.59 -11.71
C PHE A 23 -0.79 1.92 -11.24
N ALA A 24 0.53 1.96 -11.07
CA ALA A 24 1.24 3.16 -10.64
C ALA A 24 1.14 4.27 -11.68
N GLU A 25 1.30 3.96 -12.97
CA GLU A 25 1.17 4.94 -14.06
C GLU A 25 -0.22 5.56 -14.13
N LEU A 26 -1.27 4.76 -13.87
CA LEU A 26 -2.66 5.21 -13.93
C LEU A 26 -3.05 6.08 -12.72
N LEU A 27 -2.69 5.64 -11.51
CA LEU A 27 -3.22 6.24 -10.27
C LEU A 27 -2.22 7.17 -9.58
N PHE A 28 -0.92 6.96 -9.77
CA PHE A 28 0.15 7.69 -9.09
C PHE A 28 1.28 8.05 -10.08
N PRO A 29 0.98 8.80 -11.16
CA PRO A 29 1.92 9.05 -12.26
C PRO A 29 3.22 9.72 -11.81
N GLU A 30 3.18 10.53 -10.74
CA GLU A 30 4.38 11.16 -10.17
C GLU A 30 5.32 10.13 -9.55
N VAL A 31 4.79 9.18 -8.78
CA VAL A 31 5.56 8.06 -8.21
C VAL A 31 6.10 7.16 -9.32
N ALA A 32 5.25 6.84 -10.30
CA ALA A 32 5.63 5.97 -11.40
C ALA A 32 6.78 6.54 -12.25
N ARG A 33 6.86 7.86 -12.41
CA ARG A 33 7.93 8.53 -13.16
C ARG A 33 9.30 8.44 -12.47
N GLU A 34 9.34 8.23 -11.16
CA GLU A 34 10.60 8.11 -10.43
C GLU A 34 11.19 6.70 -10.47
N ILE A 35 10.35 5.68 -10.68
CA ILE A 35 10.73 4.28 -10.67
C ILE A 35 11.44 3.89 -11.97
N ASP A 36 12.55 3.17 -11.84
CA ASP A 36 13.25 2.48 -12.92
C ASP A 36 12.59 1.13 -13.21
N TRP A 37 11.63 1.15 -14.15
CA TRP A 37 10.89 -0.04 -14.58
C TRP A 37 11.71 -1.06 -15.36
N ALA A 38 12.95 -0.74 -15.75
CA ALA A 38 13.86 -1.73 -16.34
C ALA A 38 14.38 -2.72 -15.29
N ARG A 39 14.27 -2.38 -13.99
CA ARG A 39 14.66 -3.24 -12.88
C ARG A 39 13.45 -3.97 -12.31
N PRO A 40 13.62 -5.21 -11.82
CA PRO A 40 12.53 -5.94 -11.22
C PRO A 40 12.06 -5.25 -9.94
N VAL A 41 10.74 -5.18 -9.78
CA VAL A 41 10.10 -4.82 -8.53
C VAL A 41 10.04 -6.05 -7.63
N GLU A 42 10.44 -5.91 -6.37
CA GLU A 42 10.34 -6.99 -5.40
C GLU A 42 9.23 -6.68 -4.38
N PHE A 43 8.29 -7.62 -4.22
CA PHE A 43 7.23 -7.50 -3.25
C PHE A 43 7.64 -8.14 -1.91
N LEU A 44 7.50 -7.37 -0.84
CA LEU A 44 7.95 -7.67 0.51
C LEU A 44 6.75 -7.98 1.43
N ASP A 45 5.86 -8.86 0.97
CA ASP A 45 4.59 -9.15 1.67
C ASP A 45 4.82 -9.81 3.03
N LYS A 46 5.85 -10.67 3.13
CA LYS A 46 6.21 -11.34 4.39
C LYS A 46 6.73 -10.35 5.41
N GLU A 47 7.55 -9.40 4.97
CA GLU A 47 8.08 -8.33 5.79
C GLU A 47 6.95 -7.42 6.26
N LEU A 48 6.02 -7.06 5.37
CA LEU A 48 4.86 -6.25 5.72
C LEU A 48 3.98 -6.96 6.77
N GLN A 49 3.73 -8.26 6.61
CA GLN A 49 3.02 -9.09 7.59
C GLN A 49 3.74 -9.16 8.94
N GLN A 50 5.08 -9.28 8.95
CA GLN A 50 5.86 -9.28 10.19
C GLN A 50 5.82 -7.92 10.89
N LEU A 51 5.88 -6.84 10.11
CA LEU A 51 5.83 -5.48 10.63
C LEU A 51 4.45 -5.16 11.17
N ALA A 52 3.39 -5.70 10.61
CA ALA A 52 2.03 -5.47 11.09
C ALA A 52 1.20 -6.76 11.04
N PRO A 53 1.29 -7.62 12.05
CA PRO A 53 0.56 -8.89 12.05
C PRO A 53 -0.97 -8.72 12.02
N ASN A 54 -1.48 -7.57 12.51
CA ASN A 54 -2.91 -7.22 12.46
C ASN A 54 -3.32 -6.48 11.18
N ALA A 55 -2.37 -6.14 10.29
CA ALA A 55 -2.61 -5.54 8.97
C ALA A 55 -3.51 -6.41 8.11
N ALA A 56 -3.15 -7.70 8.06
CA ALA A 56 -3.81 -8.71 7.26
C ALA A 56 -5.23 -9.05 7.76
N THR A 57 -5.69 -8.41 8.84
CA THR A 57 -6.97 -8.70 9.49
C THR A 57 -8.07 -7.68 9.14
N GLY A 58 -7.75 -6.63 8.37
CA GLY A 58 -8.73 -5.70 7.81
C GLY A 58 -9.44 -6.29 6.59
N ARG A 59 -10.63 -6.85 6.79
CA ARG A 59 -11.45 -7.46 5.72
C ARG A 59 -11.68 -6.45 4.59
N GLY A 60 -11.39 -6.82 3.34
CA GLY A 60 -11.66 -5.97 2.16
C GLY A 60 -10.61 -4.90 1.87
N THR A 61 -9.38 -5.09 2.35
CA THR A 61 -8.23 -4.22 2.03
C THR A 61 -7.05 -5.02 1.52
N VAL A 62 -6.29 -4.44 0.61
CA VAL A 62 -5.08 -5.03 0.05
C VAL A 62 -3.90 -4.10 0.32
N ASP A 63 -3.00 -4.58 1.17
CA ASP A 63 -1.73 -3.95 1.48
C ASP A 63 -0.60 -4.64 0.71
N LYS A 64 0.27 -3.85 0.09
CA LYS A 64 1.47 -4.31 -0.63
C LYS A 64 2.67 -3.44 -0.30
N LEU A 65 3.84 -4.04 -0.13
CA LEU A 65 5.10 -3.31 -0.02
C LEU A 65 5.98 -3.69 -1.19
N ALA A 66 6.32 -2.71 -2.03
CA ALA A 66 7.20 -2.88 -3.17
C ALA A 66 8.56 -2.23 -2.89
N ARG A 67 9.62 -2.99 -3.09
CA ARG A 67 11.00 -2.49 -3.16
C ARG A 67 11.30 -2.19 -4.62
N VAL A 68 11.65 -0.95 -4.88
CA VAL A 68 11.89 -0.42 -6.23
C VAL A 68 13.23 0.29 -6.28
N PHE A 69 13.68 0.59 -7.48
CA PHE A 69 14.83 1.46 -7.69
C PHE A 69 14.39 2.68 -8.47
N THR A 70 14.98 3.83 -8.17
CA THR A 70 14.80 5.05 -8.96
C THR A 70 15.70 5.02 -10.19
N ALA A 71 15.43 5.88 -11.18
CA ALA A 71 16.31 6.05 -12.35
C ALA A 71 17.76 6.43 -11.98
N GLN A 72 17.98 6.94 -10.78
CA GLN A 72 19.30 7.29 -10.22
C GLN A 72 19.98 6.11 -9.51
N GLY A 73 19.36 4.93 -9.51
CA GLY A 73 19.87 3.73 -8.86
C GLY A 73 19.63 3.67 -7.34
N ARG A 74 18.94 4.66 -6.76
CA ARG A 74 18.58 4.64 -5.33
C ARG A 74 17.46 3.63 -5.10
N GLU A 75 17.64 2.75 -4.13
CA GLU A 75 16.59 1.86 -3.65
C GLU A 75 15.53 2.69 -2.93
N GLU A 76 14.24 2.38 -3.10
CA GLU A 76 13.10 3.02 -2.43
C GLU A 76 12.01 1.98 -2.10
N TRP A 77 11.13 2.33 -1.18
CA TRP A 77 9.97 1.50 -0.81
C TRP A 77 8.68 2.23 -1.14
N VAL A 78 7.77 1.53 -1.83
CA VAL A 78 6.42 1.99 -2.12
C VAL A 78 5.44 1.11 -1.36
N LEU A 79 4.74 1.71 -0.40
CA LEU A 79 3.67 1.08 0.34
C LEU A 79 2.34 1.43 -0.33
N VAL A 80 1.62 0.40 -0.77
CA VAL A 80 0.32 0.54 -1.44
C VAL A 80 -0.77 -0.01 -0.53
N HIS A 81 -1.80 0.81 -0.33
CA HIS A 81 -3.05 0.41 0.29
C HIS A 81 -4.19 0.50 -0.74
N VAL A 82 -5.03 -0.52 -0.83
CA VAL A 82 -6.23 -0.52 -1.69
C VAL A 82 -7.45 -0.97 -0.89
N GLU A 83 -8.49 -0.15 -0.86
CA GLU A 83 -9.79 -0.52 -0.30
C GLU A 83 -10.66 -1.15 -1.40
N VAL A 84 -10.89 -2.46 -1.32
CA VAL A 84 -11.59 -3.23 -2.36
C VAL A 84 -13.12 -3.20 -2.19
N GLN A 85 -13.62 -2.96 -0.97
CA GLN A 85 -15.05 -3.06 -0.65
C GLN A 85 -15.78 -1.73 -0.47
N SER A 86 -15.19 -0.61 -0.89
CA SER A 86 -15.84 0.71 -0.86
C SER A 86 -16.41 1.11 0.50
N GLN A 87 -15.86 0.56 1.59
CA GLN A 87 -16.23 0.89 2.96
C GLN A 87 -15.14 1.78 3.54
N GLN A 88 -15.57 2.83 4.22
CA GLN A 88 -14.64 3.75 4.88
C GLN A 88 -13.93 3.06 6.03
N ASP A 89 -12.61 3.01 5.95
CA ASP A 89 -11.77 2.55 7.04
C ASP A 89 -11.34 3.72 7.94
N ALA A 90 -12.05 3.87 9.06
CA ALA A 90 -11.79 4.93 10.03
C ALA A 90 -10.37 4.88 10.64
N ASP A 91 -9.71 3.72 10.58
CA ASP A 91 -8.37 3.51 11.15
C ASP A 91 -7.26 3.61 10.09
N LEU A 92 -7.60 3.92 8.83
CA LEU A 92 -6.64 3.99 7.71
C LEU A 92 -5.42 4.86 8.04
N SER A 93 -5.63 6.11 8.45
CA SER A 93 -4.50 7.03 8.70
C SER A 93 -3.62 6.54 9.85
N GLN A 94 -4.20 5.94 10.89
CA GLN A 94 -3.43 5.32 11.97
C GLN A 94 -2.65 4.09 11.49
N ARG A 95 -3.23 3.29 10.58
CA ARG A 95 -2.57 2.12 9.99
C ARG A 95 -1.39 2.54 9.10
N MET A 96 -1.59 3.51 8.21
CA MET A 96 -0.53 4.06 7.36
C MET A 96 0.60 4.66 8.20
N TYR A 97 0.26 5.42 9.26
CA TYR A 97 1.26 5.93 10.21
C TYR A 97 2.11 4.81 10.83
N ARG A 98 1.46 3.75 11.31
CA ARG A 98 2.15 2.60 11.92
C ARG A 98 3.05 1.87 10.92
N TYR A 99 2.61 1.69 9.68
CA TYR A 99 3.46 1.07 8.64
C TYR A 99 4.68 1.92 8.37
N ASN A 100 4.49 3.22 8.17
CA ASN A 100 5.57 4.13 7.82
C ASN A 100 6.65 4.17 8.89
N HIS A 101 6.26 4.34 10.16
CA HIS A 101 7.22 4.36 11.26
C HIS A 101 7.96 3.02 11.42
N ARG A 102 7.26 1.89 11.27
CA ARG A 102 7.89 0.57 11.38
C ARG A 102 8.83 0.27 10.21
N LEU A 103 8.51 0.76 9.03
CA LEU A 103 9.37 0.66 7.85
C LEU A 103 10.59 1.57 7.98
N GLU A 104 10.40 2.78 8.52
CA GLU A 104 11.49 3.69 8.85
C GLU A 104 12.44 3.09 9.90
N ASP A 105 11.91 2.52 10.98
CA ASP A 105 12.72 1.86 12.01
C ASP A 105 13.55 0.70 11.44
N LYS A 106 12.98 -0.06 10.51
CA LYS A 106 13.63 -1.24 9.92
C LYS A 106 14.64 -0.89 8.83
N TYR A 107 14.34 0.10 7.99
CA TYR A 107 15.09 0.39 6.78
C TYR A 107 15.79 1.75 6.78
N GLY A 108 15.62 2.55 7.83
CA GLY A 108 16.25 3.84 8.04
C GLY A 108 15.71 4.98 7.17
N LYS A 109 14.57 4.77 6.48
CA LYS A 109 13.92 5.80 5.67
C LYS A 109 12.41 5.56 5.55
N MET A 110 11.68 6.65 5.39
CA MET A 110 10.23 6.63 5.18
C MET A 110 9.89 6.08 3.79
N PRO A 111 8.91 5.17 3.67
CA PRO A 111 8.42 4.71 2.38
C PRO A 111 7.54 5.78 1.72
N VAL A 112 7.48 5.76 0.39
CA VAL A 112 6.41 6.45 -0.35
C VAL A 112 5.12 5.69 -0.15
N SER A 113 4.12 6.33 0.43
CA SER A 113 2.84 5.71 0.77
C SER A 113 1.73 6.20 -0.13
N VAL A 114 0.99 5.28 -0.74
CA VAL A 114 -0.16 5.59 -1.59
C VAL A 114 -1.36 4.76 -1.18
N ALA A 115 -2.56 5.36 -1.28
CA ALA A 115 -3.81 4.70 -0.96
C ALA A 115 -4.84 4.90 -2.07
N VAL A 116 -5.57 3.84 -2.41
CA VAL A 116 -6.72 3.87 -3.31
C VAL A 116 -7.97 3.61 -2.49
N LEU A 117 -8.83 4.62 -2.40
CA LEU A 117 -10.09 4.58 -1.65
C LEU A 117 -11.22 4.24 -2.60
N GLY A 118 -12.00 3.22 -2.26
CA GLY A 118 -13.08 2.72 -3.11
C GLY A 118 -14.44 3.34 -2.80
N ASP A 119 -14.55 4.16 -1.74
CA ASP A 119 -15.83 4.64 -1.25
C ASP A 119 -16.47 5.72 -2.15
N ALA A 120 -17.78 5.93 -1.96
CA ALA A 120 -18.53 6.88 -2.79
C ALA A 120 -18.32 8.36 -2.39
N SER A 121 -17.70 8.63 -1.25
CA SER A 121 -17.57 9.97 -0.71
C SER A 121 -16.30 10.66 -1.19
N ARG A 122 -16.46 11.62 -2.11
CA ARG A 122 -15.34 12.46 -2.58
C ARG A 122 -14.70 13.33 -1.49
N SER A 123 -15.39 13.56 -0.38
CA SER A 123 -14.89 14.36 0.75
C SER A 123 -14.15 13.50 1.79
N TRP A 124 -14.18 12.18 1.66
CA TRP A 124 -13.46 11.30 2.57
C TRP A 124 -12.08 10.97 1.96
N CYS A 125 -11.07 11.71 2.42
CA CYS A 125 -9.68 11.52 2.01
C CYS A 125 -8.80 11.78 3.24
N PRO A 126 -8.60 10.78 4.10
CA PRO A 126 -7.96 10.99 5.39
C PRO A 126 -6.43 11.03 5.21
N MET A 127 -5.92 12.25 4.95
CA MET A 127 -4.51 12.49 4.59
C MET A 127 -3.56 12.59 5.80
N GLU A 128 -4.09 12.84 7.01
CA GLU A 128 -3.26 13.15 8.18
C GLU A 128 -3.65 12.30 9.39
N PHE A 129 -2.64 11.87 10.15
CA PHE A 129 -2.81 11.25 11.45
C PHE A 129 -1.96 12.00 12.48
N THR A 130 -2.58 12.47 13.57
CA THR A 130 -1.87 13.08 14.70
C THR A 130 -1.91 12.12 15.89
N ALA A 131 -0.73 11.69 16.35
CA ALA A 131 -0.59 10.90 17.57
C ALA A 131 -0.37 11.82 18.78
N GLY A 132 -1.28 11.78 19.75
CA GLY A 132 -1.17 12.56 21.00
C GLY A 132 -2.20 13.68 21.12
N ARG A 133 -2.51 14.06 22.36
CA ARG A 133 -3.44 15.12 22.73
C ARG A 133 -2.66 16.38 23.09
#